data_AF-A0A7W6B7E6-F1
#
_entry.id   AF-A0A7W6B7E6-F1
#
_cell.length_a   1.000
_cell.length_b   1.000
_cell.length_c   1.000
_cell.angle_alpha   90.00
_cell.angle_beta   90.00
_cell.angle_gamma   90.00
#
_symmetry.space_group_name_H-M   'P 1'
#
loop_
_entity.id
_entity.type
_entity.pdbx_description
1 polymer ?
#
loop_
_entity_poly.entity_id
_entity_poly.type
_entity_poly.pdbx_seq_one_letter_code
_entity_poly.pdbx_strand_id
1 'polypeptide(L)'
;MNLRGQSAKYRARVAFARLRAAEISARRLIAIYLAVSALIEDDWKSHNVREFRIVQAAKAVHRLASGTHGKWEFWDPLTGGTRLYQIHAYPRSSGLVLREIGEALEKACAELAREVVPEVIALRTKRYGLHPSHPQVAKAS
;
A
#
# COMPACT_ATOMS: atom_id res chain seq x y z
N MET A 1 4.74 18.60 -14.16
CA MET A 1 4.17 19.34 -13.01
C MET A 1 5.15 19.27 -11.83
N ASN A 2 5.68 20.41 -11.38
CA ASN A 2 6.59 20.45 -10.23
C ASN A 2 5.80 20.45 -8.91
N LEU A 3 6.00 19.43 -8.07
CA LEU A 3 5.34 19.30 -6.77
C LEU A 3 6.19 19.81 -5.60
N ARG A 4 7.40 20.28 -5.88
CA ARG A 4 8.30 20.85 -4.87
C ARG A 4 7.72 22.16 -4.33
N GLY A 5 7.76 22.33 -3.01
CA GLY A 5 7.22 23.52 -2.33
C GLY A 5 5.70 23.53 -2.15
N GLN A 6 4.97 22.58 -2.74
CA GLN A 6 3.51 22.50 -2.59
C GLN A 6 3.09 21.89 -1.24
N SER A 7 1.93 22.30 -0.74
CA SER A 7 1.38 21.81 0.53
C SER A 7 1.14 20.29 0.49
N ALA A 8 1.13 19.65 1.67
CA ALA A 8 0.84 18.22 1.79
C ALA A 8 -0.53 17.86 1.20
N LYS A 9 -1.56 18.64 1.55
CA LYS A 9 -2.93 18.50 1.03
C LYS A 9 -3.01 18.60 -0.49
N TYR A 10 -2.28 19.55 -1.10
CA TYR A 10 -2.24 19.67 -2.56
C TYR A 10 -1.57 18.45 -3.21
N ARG A 11 -0.44 18.01 -2.67
CA ARG A 11 0.26 16.81 -3.16
C ARG A 11 -0.61 15.55 -3.04
N ALA A 12 -1.38 15.42 -1.96
CA ALA A 12 -2.35 14.33 -1.80
C ALA A 12 -3.45 14.38 -2.87
N ARG A 13 -4.01 15.57 -3.14
CA ARG A 13 -4.98 15.75 -4.25
C ARG A 13 -4.40 15.35 -5.61
N VAL A 14 -3.15 15.74 -5.89
CA VAL A 14 -2.47 15.33 -7.13
C VAL A 14 -2.27 13.81 -7.18
N ALA A 15 -1.92 13.17 -6.06
CA ALA A 15 -1.82 11.72 -6.00
C ALA A 15 -3.15 11.03 -6.37
N PHE A 16 -4.27 11.45 -5.77
CA PHE A 16 -5.59 10.93 -6.15
C PHE A 16 -5.99 11.24 -7.60
N ALA A 17 -5.61 12.41 -8.13
CA ALA A 17 -5.83 12.72 -9.53
C ALA A 17 -5.06 11.80 -10.47
N ARG A 18 -3.81 11.46 -10.13
CA ARG A 18 -3.00 10.47 -10.87
C ARG A 18 -3.59 9.08 -10.83
N LEU A 19 -4.11 8.64 -9.68
CA LEU A 19 -4.82 7.36 -9.58
C LEU A 19 -6.03 7.31 -10.50
N ARG A 20 -6.82 8.39 -10.57
CA ARG A 20 -7.96 8.48 -11.50
C ARG A 20 -7.51 8.48 -12.97
N ALA A 21 -6.48 9.25 -13.30
CA ALA A 21 -5.94 9.30 -14.66
C ALA A 21 -5.35 7.95 -15.10
N ALA A 22 -4.84 7.15 -14.16
CA ALA A 22 -4.37 5.78 -14.38
C ALA A 22 -5.48 4.72 -14.21
N GLU A 23 -6.75 5.14 -14.13
CA GLU A 23 -7.94 4.27 -14.03
C GLU A 23 -7.86 3.24 -12.89
N ILE A 24 -7.16 3.59 -11.80
CA ILE A 24 -7.06 2.74 -10.62
C ILE A 24 -8.42 2.70 -9.93
N SER A 25 -9.02 1.51 -9.88
CA SER A 25 -10.34 1.32 -9.28
C SER A 25 -10.38 1.70 -7.80
N ALA A 26 -11.47 2.33 -7.37
CA ALA A 26 -11.69 2.64 -5.96
C ALA A 26 -11.70 1.36 -5.10
N ARG A 27 -12.22 0.24 -5.65
CA ARG A 27 -12.17 -1.08 -5.00
C ARG A 27 -10.75 -1.50 -4.64
N ARG A 28 -9.75 -1.19 -5.47
CA ARG A 28 -8.34 -1.47 -5.16
C ARG A 28 -7.84 -0.67 -3.96
N LEU A 29 -8.25 0.60 -3.84
CA LEU A 29 -7.87 1.45 -2.69
C LEU A 29 -8.51 0.96 -1.39
N ILE A 30 -9.78 0.59 -1.45
CA ILE A 30 -10.51 -0.02 -0.32
C ILE A 30 -9.83 -1.32 0.09
N ALA A 31 -9.55 -2.22 -0.87
CA ALA A 31 -8.87 -3.48 -0.59
C ALA A 31 -7.50 -3.28 0.09
N ILE A 32 -6.72 -2.28 -0.33
CA ILE A 32 -5.45 -1.93 0.33
C ILE A 32 -5.68 -1.52 1.78
N TYR A 33 -6.65 -0.64 2.05
CA TYR A 33 -6.92 -0.19 3.41
C TYR A 33 -7.38 -1.32 4.32
N LEU A 34 -8.29 -2.18 3.83
CA LEU A 34 -8.77 -3.36 4.55
C LEU A 34 -7.64 -4.36 4.82
N ALA A 35 -6.81 -4.66 3.82
CA ALA A 35 -5.69 -5.58 3.96
C ALA A 35 -4.66 -5.07 4.98
N VAL A 36 -4.29 -3.78 4.93
CA VAL A 36 -3.37 -3.19 5.90
C VAL A 36 -3.95 -3.20 7.31
N SER A 37 -5.25 -2.91 7.45
CA SER A 37 -5.93 -2.95 8.75
C SER A 37 -5.93 -4.37 9.33
N ALA A 38 -6.26 -5.37 8.51
CA ALA A 38 -6.23 -6.77 8.90
C ALA A 38 -4.83 -7.26 9.26
N LEU A 39 -3.79 -6.88 8.49
CA LEU A 39 -2.42 -7.24 8.81
C LEU A 39 -1.94 -6.65 10.13
N ILE A 40 -2.30 -5.40 10.44
CA ILE A 40 -1.90 -4.76 11.70
C ILE A 40 -2.67 -5.36 12.88
N GLU A 41 -3.93 -5.71 12.69
CA GLU A 41 -4.76 -6.31 13.74
C GLU A 41 -4.39 -7.78 14.02
N ASP A 42 -4.04 -8.54 12.99
CA ASP A 42 -3.55 -9.94 13.10
C ASP A 42 -2.09 -10.02 13.60
N ASP A 43 -1.35 -8.92 13.62
CA ASP A 43 0.04 -8.91 14.07
C ASP A 43 0.13 -8.83 15.60
N TRP A 44 0.52 -9.95 16.21
CA TRP A 44 0.60 -10.13 17.66
C TRP A 44 1.59 -9.13 18.29
N LYS A 45 1.11 -8.33 19.24
CA LYS A 45 1.86 -7.23 19.90
C LYS A 45 2.35 -6.14 18.92
N SER A 46 1.72 -6.02 17.76
CA SER A 46 2.05 -4.96 16.81
C SER A 46 1.74 -3.58 17.36
N HIS A 47 2.38 -2.57 16.78
CA HIS A 47 2.07 -1.18 17.03
C HIS A 47 0.73 -0.81 16.37
N ASN A 48 -0.37 -1.10 17.07
CA ASN A 48 -1.73 -0.86 16.58
C ASN A 48 -2.25 0.52 17.02
N VAL A 49 -1.67 1.58 16.46
CA VAL A 49 -2.20 2.95 16.62
C VAL A 49 -2.74 3.46 15.29
N ARG A 50 -3.70 4.38 15.38
CA ARG A 50 -4.36 5.00 14.21
C ARG A 50 -3.36 5.56 13.20
N GLU A 51 -2.42 6.40 13.66
CA GLU A 51 -1.41 7.04 12.81
C GLU A 51 -0.62 6.00 11.99
N PHE A 52 -0.19 4.91 12.63
CA PHE A 52 0.57 3.87 11.96
C PHE A 52 -0.26 3.22 10.85
N ARG A 53 -1.51 2.86 11.13
CA ARG A 53 -2.43 2.24 10.16
C ARG A 53 -2.66 3.12 8.94
N ILE A 54 -3.04 4.38 9.15
CA ILE A 54 -3.34 5.30 8.04
C ILE A 54 -2.10 5.57 7.18
N VAL A 55 -0.92 5.67 7.81
CA VAL A 55 0.34 5.88 7.08
C VAL A 55 0.72 4.64 6.29
N GLN A 56 0.60 3.42 6.83
CA GLN A 56 0.91 2.20 6.08
C GLN A 56 -0.02 2.02 4.87
N ALA A 57 -1.32 2.27 5.04
CA ALA A 57 -2.27 2.26 3.92
C ALA A 57 -1.90 3.33 2.87
N ALA A 58 -1.57 4.54 3.32
CA ALA A 58 -1.16 5.63 2.44
C ALA A 58 0.14 5.32 1.68
N LYS A 59 1.12 4.64 2.28
CA LYS A 59 2.37 4.24 1.58
C LYS A 59 2.06 3.34 0.38
N ALA A 60 1.19 2.36 0.56
CA ALA A 60 0.78 1.43 -0.49
C ALA A 60 0.04 2.16 -1.62
N VAL A 61 -0.93 3.03 -1.27
CA VAL A 61 -1.68 3.83 -2.25
C VAL A 61 -0.79 4.85 -2.96
N HIS A 62 0.11 5.53 -2.25
CA HIS A 62 1.01 6.52 -2.82
C HIS A 62 1.96 5.90 -3.84
N ARG A 63 2.37 4.64 -3.65
CA ARG A 63 3.17 3.89 -4.63
C ARG A 63 2.43 3.61 -5.94
N LEU A 64 1.09 3.54 -5.92
CA LEU A 64 0.28 3.45 -7.15
C LEU A 64 0.14 4.80 -7.84
N ALA A 65 0.15 5.90 -7.07
CA ALA A 65 -0.04 7.26 -7.56
C ALA A 65 1.25 7.95 -8.01
N SER A 66 2.39 7.30 -7.79
CA SER A 66 3.71 7.87 -8.01
C SER A 66 4.67 6.80 -8.52
N GLY A 67 5.82 7.24 -8.98
CA GLY A 67 6.78 6.35 -9.63
C GLY A 67 7.15 6.92 -10.99
N THR A 68 8.44 6.88 -11.30
CA THR A 68 8.94 7.00 -12.66
C THR A 68 9.20 5.59 -13.16
N HIS A 69 8.54 5.23 -14.25
CA HIS A 69 8.70 3.95 -14.92
C HIS A 69 9.35 4.20 -16.27
N GLY A 70 10.59 3.75 -16.41
CA GLY A 70 11.33 3.82 -17.66
C GLY A 70 11.55 2.40 -18.18
N LYS A 71 11.33 2.19 -19.48
CA LYS A 71 11.71 0.95 -20.17
C LYS A 71 12.52 1.33 -21.40
N TRP A 72 13.64 0.66 -21.62
CA TRP A 72 14.44 0.81 -22.82
C TRP A 72 15.02 -0.53 -23.22
N GLU A 73 15.20 -0.70 -24.52
CA GLU A 73 15.95 -1.81 -25.06
C GLU A 73 17.43 -1.42 -25.07
N PHE A 74 18.28 -2.30 -24.54
CA PHE A 74 19.72 -2.14 -24.54
C PHE A 74 20.34 -3.27 -25.36
N TRP A 75 21.29 -2.95 -26.24
CA TRP A 75 22.00 -3.97 -26.99
C TRP A 75 22.87 -4.82 -26.06
N ASP A 76 22.71 -6.13 -26.12
CA ASP A 76 23.42 -7.09 -25.28
C ASP A 76 24.63 -7.67 -26.04
N PRO A 77 25.87 -7.25 -25.70
CA PRO A 77 27.07 -7.74 -26.37
C PRO A 77 27.30 -9.25 -26.24
N LEU A 78 26.72 -9.90 -25.23
CA LEU A 78 26.92 -11.34 -25.00
C LEU A 78 26.01 -12.21 -25.84
N THR A 79 24.83 -11.70 -26.21
CA THR A 79 23.83 -12.44 -26.98
C THR A 79 23.65 -11.91 -28.40
N GLY A 80 24.20 -10.73 -28.72
CA GLY A 80 24.03 -10.03 -29.99
C GLY A 80 22.63 -9.46 -30.22
N GLY A 81 21.70 -9.66 -29.27
CA GLY A 81 20.31 -9.20 -29.33
C GLY A 81 20.05 -7.95 -28.49
N THR A 82 18.77 -7.61 -28.30
CA THR A 82 18.35 -6.55 -27.37
C THR A 82 17.80 -7.16 -26.08
N ARG A 83 18.18 -6.55 -24.95
CA ARG A 83 17.65 -6.86 -23.63
C ARG A 83 16.79 -5.71 -23.12
N LEU A 84 15.61 -6.03 -22.62
CA LEU A 84 14.74 -5.04 -22.00
C LEU A 84 15.26 -4.67 -20.60
N TYR A 85 15.56 -3.39 -20.40
CA TYR A 85 15.91 -2.83 -19.10
C TYR A 85 14.76 -1.96 -18.57
N GLN A 86 14.46 -2.06 -17.27
CA GLN A 86 13.36 -1.34 -16.64
C GLN A 86 13.80 -0.67 -15.33
N ILE A 87 13.41 0.59 -15.13
CA ILE A 87 13.55 1.30 -13.85
C ILE A 87 12.18 1.58 -13.25
N HIS A 88 12.07 1.36 -11.94
CA HIS A 88 10.95 1.78 -11.12
C HIS A 88 11.48 2.67 -9.99
N ALA A 89 11.41 4.00 -10.16
CA ALA A 89 11.88 4.96 -9.16
C ALA A 89 10.69 5.60 -8.45
N TYR A 90 10.49 5.28 -7.17
CA TYR A 90 9.41 5.84 -6.36
C TYR A 90 9.92 6.98 -5.46
N PRO A 91 9.14 8.06 -5.26
CA PRO A 91 9.47 9.07 -4.25
C PRO A 91 9.59 8.44 -2.87
N ARG A 92 10.43 9.03 -2.00
CA ARG A 92 10.49 8.61 -0.59
C ARG A 92 9.09 8.66 0.02
N SER A 93 8.68 7.53 0.59
CA SER A 93 7.36 7.37 1.21
C SER A 93 7.38 7.95 2.62
N SER A 94 7.49 9.28 2.72
CA SER A 94 7.59 10.03 3.97
C SER A 94 6.88 11.39 3.92
N GLY A 95 6.64 11.95 5.11
CA GLY A 95 6.11 13.30 5.30
C GLY A 95 4.59 13.40 5.37
N LEU A 96 4.10 14.62 5.62
CA LEU A 96 2.69 14.93 5.90
C LEU A 96 1.72 14.53 4.78
N VAL A 97 2.19 14.36 3.54
CA VAL A 97 1.34 13.92 2.43
C VAL A 97 0.73 12.54 2.67
N LEU A 98 1.43 11.65 3.38
CA LEU A 98 0.91 10.33 3.71
C LEU A 98 -0.23 10.41 4.73
N ARG A 99 -0.19 11.37 5.66
CA ARG A 99 -1.29 11.60 6.60
C ARG A 99 -2.55 12.03 5.85
N GLU A 100 -2.42 13.00 4.96
CA GLU A 100 -3.54 13.51 4.14
C GLU A 100 -4.17 12.41 3.27
N ILE A 101 -3.36 11.54 2.65
CA ILE A 101 -3.86 10.39 1.89
C ILE A 101 -4.52 9.38 2.84
N GLY A 102 -3.87 9.06 3.95
CA GLY A 102 -4.34 8.08 4.93
C GLY A 102 -5.65 8.48 5.60
N GLU A 103 -5.80 9.75 5.97
CA GLU A 103 -7.03 10.33 6.51
C GLU A 103 -8.17 10.26 5.52
N ALA A 104 -7.91 10.53 4.23
CA ALA A 104 -8.92 10.39 3.19
C ALA A 104 -9.37 8.93 3.01
N LEU A 105 -8.44 7.97 3.06
CA LEU A 105 -8.77 6.54 3.00
C LEU A 105 -9.56 6.09 4.24
N GLU A 106 -9.11 6.47 5.43
CA GLU A 106 -9.79 6.14 6.68
C GLU A 106 -11.20 6.72 6.71
N LYS A 107 -11.37 7.99 6.35
CA LYS A 107 -12.70 8.61 6.28
C LYS A 107 -13.67 7.83 5.39
N ALA A 108 -13.16 7.23 4.31
CA ALA A 108 -13.97 6.45 3.38
C ALA A 108 -14.18 4.99 3.80
N CYS A 109 -13.27 4.40 4.58
CA CYS A 109 -13.21 2.95 4.79
C CYS A 109 -13.33 2.51 6.26
N ALA A 110 -13.24 3.42 7.23
CA ALA A 110 -13.11 3.05 8.64
C ALA A 110 -14.27 2.22 9.17
N GLU A 111 -15.51 2.56 8.81
CA GLU A 111 -16.70 1.82 9.24
C GLU A 111 -16.69 0.40 8.66
N LEU A 112 -16.53 0.29 7.34
CA LEU A 112 -16.40 -1.00 6.66
C LEU A 112 -15.27 -1.84 7.25
N ALA A 113 -14.10 -1.24 7.53
CA ALA A 113 -12.97 -1.94 8.10
C ALA A 113 -13.29 -2.55 9.47
N ARG A 114 -14.00 -1.83 10.35
CA ARG A 114 -14.40 -2.38 11.65
C ARG A 114 -15.28 -3.61 11.52
N GLU A 115 -16.14 -3.65 10.50
CA GLU A 115 -17.06 -4.76 10.27
C GLU A 115 -16.37 -5.97 9.64
N VAL A 116 -15.51 -5.76 8.63
CA VAL A 116 -15.03 -6.85 7.78
C VAL A 116 -13.62 -7.34 8.09
N VAL A 117 -12.80 -6.58 8.83
CA VAL A 117 -11.42 -6.99 9.14
C VAL A 117 -11.35 -8.36 9.83
N PRO A 118 -12.18 -8.70 10.83
CA PRO A 118 -12.16 -10.02 11.43
C PRO A 118 -12.41 -11.15 10.41
N GLU A 119 -13.31 -10.95 9.46
CA GLU A 119 -13.59 -11.90 8.39
C GLU A 119 -12.41 -12.02 7.42
N VAL A 120 -11.78 -10.90 7.05
CA VAL A 120 -10.57 -10.89 6.22
C VAL A 120 -9.44 -11.67 6.88
N ILE A 121 -9.25 -11.52 8.20
CA ILE A 121 -8.26 -12.28 8.98
C ILE A 121 -8.62 -13.76 8.97
N ALA A 122 -9.89 -14.13 9.20
CA ALA A 122 -10.33 -15.52 9.16
C ALA A 122 -10.07 -16.18 7.79
N LEU A 123 -10.38 -15.48 6.70
CA LEU A 123 -10.11 -15.93 5.33
C LEU A 123 -8.60 -16.09 5.06
N ARG A 124 -7.79 -15.12 5.50
CA ARG A 124 -6.33 -15.16 5.39
C ARG A 124 -5.74 -16.33 6.18
N THR A 125 -6.19 -16.54 7.42
CA THR A 125 -5.77 -17.63 8.29
C THR A 125 -6.17 -19.00 7.72
N LYS A 126 -7.38 -19.13 7.19
CA LYS A 126 -7.83 -20.37 6.51
C LYS A 126 -6.95 -20.70 5.30
N ARG A 127 -6.49 -19.69 4.56
CA ARG A 127 -5.70 -19.87 3.34
C ARG A 127 -4.21 -20.07 3.59
N TYR A 128 -3.64 -19.36 4.56
CA TYR A 128 -2.18 -19.27 4.76
C TYR A 128 -1.72 -19.74 6.14
N GLY A 129 -2.63 -20.13 7.02
CA GLY A 129 -2.34 -20.44 8.43
C GLY A 129 -2.23 -19.19 9.30
N LEU A 130 -1.98 -19.43 10.60
CA LEU A 130 -1.82 -18.36 11.60
C LEU A 130 -0.72 -17.38 11.21
N HIS A 131 -0.84 -16.13 11.67
CA HIS A 131 0.21 -15.14 11.41
C HIS A 131 1.49 -15.54 12.15
N PRO A 132 2.70 -15.42 11.54
CA PRO A 132 3.94 -15.95 12.11
C PRO A 132 4.32 -15.38 13.49
N SER A 133 3.78 -14.21 13.84
CA SER A 133 3.98 -13.57 15.13
C SER A 133 3.19 -14.22 16.27
N HIS A 134 2.14 -15.00 15.96
CA HIS A 134 1.35 -15.66 17.00
C HIS A 134 2.14 -16.81 17.62
N PRO A 135 1.92 -17.11 18.90
CA PRO A 135 2.46 -18.31 19.51
C PRO A 135 2.05 -19.54 18.70
N GLN A 136 3.04 -20.31 18.23
CA GLN A 136 2.76 -21.60 17.63
C GLN A 136 2.28 -22.53 18.74
N VAL A 137 1.03 -22.97 18.67
CA VAL A 137 0.55 -24.02 19.56
C VAL A 137 1.34 -25.28 19.18
N ALA A 138 2.23 -25.73 20.07
CA ALA A 138 2.90 -27.00 19.90
C ALA A 138 1.83 -28.08 19.75
N LYS A 139 1.84 -28.83 18.65
CA LYS A 139 0.96 -30.00 18.52
C LYS A 139 1.35 -30.95 19.65
N ALA A 140 0.43 -31.19 20.58
CA ALA A 140 0.60 -32.26 21.55
C ALA A 140 0.73 -33.57 20.77
N SER A 141 1.85 -34.25 20.99
CA SER A 141 2.15 -35.58 20.43
C SER A 141 1.19 -36.64 20.95
#